data_AF-A0A0G2FVU4-F1
#
_entry.id   AF-A0A0G2FVU4-F1
#
_cell.length_a   1.000
_cell.length_b   1.000
_cell.length_c   1.000
_cell.angle_alpha   90.00
_cell.angle_beta   90.00
_cell.angle_gamma   90.00
#
_symmetry.space_group_name_H-M   'P 1'
#
loop_
_entity.id
_entity.type
_entity.pdbx_description
1 polymer ?
#
loop_
_entity_poly.entity_id
_entity_poly.type
_entity_poly.pdbx_seq_one_letter_code
_entity_poly.pdbx_strand_id
1 'polypeptide(L)'
;MNPGVASPGPDNAAAQGGSPSAATQVEAPSANQAPDRAPTVAAAQAQEMAREIDPAAGDLLGGNPPSKNVDLPVTIVFLLLFLLGAFTHISIYRANAKRGHKFLLSDLMFDFCMIRSLTCIFRIAWVFSQLRGIILMAQIFFNGGAAVIFVVNIFFAQRIVRSMHPGVGWSVPFSLGTVILASSVPPVIVLQITSISVFFLSTDNPDRADVAVALLKTGSSWNIWLVSFPFLAIFLACSIPGPKPEKFGSGNLRVKTSLAMLGAALLATGATVRTYGTFNPRAPNSGDVLYGKAVFYVTQFSFEIIVVALYAFARIDLLFHVPNGSSKPGDYSADKAGDTEKAMVLSRGEIRDKIEETGLHHQILKPSYTSSFMQTGAEPVFAVFYPSAPDAASLMGVAQGMADEGKLPPRPADKVSRRKSVVEAFRSTSSASRRPAQGQYGLPAQPRPPRPPRTTQSMYRTSPDDAGDVSTTAPQNETGRAQF
;
A
#
# COMPACT_ATOMS: atom_id res chain seq x y z
N MET A 1 58.08 49.60 59.81
CA MET A 1 58.31 48.69 60.95
C MET A 1 59.04 47.47 60.43
N ASN A 2 60.35 47.41 60.66
CA ASN A 2 61.19 46.20 60.66
C ASN A 2 61.25 45.70 62.14
N PRO A 3 61.81 44.54 62.53
CA PRO A 3 62.71 43.62 61.79
C PRO A 3 62.36 42.11 61.91
N GLY A 4 62.89 41.21 61.06
CA GLY A 4 64.19 40.51 61.21
C GLY A 4 63.94 39.08 61.74
N VAL A 5 64.70 38.00 61.49
CA VAL A 5 66.12 37.77 61.16
C VAL A 5 66.27 36.31 60.70
N ALA A 6 67.32 36.01 59.91
CA ALA A 6 67.74 34.69 59.46
C ALA A 6 68.93 34.09 60.27
N SER A 7 68.97 32.74 60.34
CA SER A 7 70.14 31.82 60.51
C SER A 7 70.93 31.84 61.83
N PRO A 8 71.91 30.92 62.15
CA PRO A 8 72.38 29.65 61.52
C PRO A 8 72.67 28.48 62.54
N GLY A 9 73.16 27.31 62.08
CA GLY A 9 74.17 26.53 62.84
C GLY A 9 74.17 24.99 62.71
N PRO A 10 75.34 24.30 62.78
CA PRO A 10 75.62 22.99 62.16
C PRO A 10 75.92 21.85 63.17
N ASP A 11 76.25 20.65 62.67
CA ASP A 11 77.24 19.64 63.20
C ASP A 11 76.84 18.22 62.70
N ASN A 12 77.53 17.60 61.73
CA ASN A 12 78.78 16.82 61.78
C ASN A 12 78.78 15.51 62.59
N ALA A 13 79.44 14.50 61.98
CA ALA A 13 79.92 13.19 62.47
C ALA A 13 79.02 11.99 62.10
N ALA A 14 79.35 11.07 61.18
CA ALA A 14 80.55 10.26 60.91
C ALA A 14 80.31 8.77 61.29
N ALA A 15 80.86 7.90 60.44
CA ALA A 15 81.17 6.48 60.65
C ALA A 15 80.01 5.47 60.57
N GLN A 16 80.13 4.27 60.00
CA GLN A 16 81.13 3.59 59.16
C GLN A 16 80.51 2.20 58.87
N GLY A 17 80.90 1.59 57.74
CA GLY A 17 81.12 0.14 57.72
C GLY A 17 80.12 -0.71 56.94
N GLY A 18 80.61 -1.29 55.84
CA GLY A 18 80.22 -2.65 55.41
C GLY A 18 79.68 -2.82 53.99
N SER A 19 80.58 -2.89 53.01
CA SER A 19 80.40 -3.72 51.79
C SER A 19 81.11 -5.08 52.03
N PRO A 20 81.07 -6.10 51.14
CA PRO A 20 80.17 -6.46 50.03
C PRO A 20 79.80 -7.98 50.03
N SER A 21 79.08 -8.47 49.01
CA SER A 21 79.29 -9.74 48.25
C SER A 21 77.94 -10.28 47.75
N ALA A 22 77.61 -10.11 46.47
CA ALA A 22 77.72 -11.10 45.37
C ALA A 22 76.88 -12.38 45.62
N ALA A 23 76.06 -12.91 44.72
CA ALA A 23 75.63 -12.63 43.36
C ALA A 23 74.38 -13.51 43.13
N THR A 24 73.46 -13.15 42.21
CA THR A 24 72.73 -14.06 41.30
C THR A 24 71.81 -13.22 40.40
N GLN A 25 71.89 -13.47 39.10
CA GLN A 25 71.06 -12.88 38.04
C GLN A 25 69.63 -13.45 38.04
N VAL A 26 68.74 -12.72 37.36
CA VAL A 26 67.60 -13.16 36.52
C VAL A 26 66.19 -12.71 37.01
N GLU A 27 65.48 -12.12 36.04
CA GLU A 27 64.03 -11.96 35.85
C GLU A 27 63.27 -10.74 36.38
N ALA A 28 62.62 -10.05 35.43
CA ALA A 28 61.67 -8.97 35.62
C ALA A 28 60.34 -9.48 36.19
N PRO A 29 59.63 -8.72 37.05
CA PRO A 29 58.29 -9.11 37.47
C PRO A 29 57.23 -8.68 36.44
N SER A 30 56.42 -9.69 36.12
CA SER A 30 55.35 -9.75 35.15
C SER A 30 54.17 -8.82 35.46
N ALA A 31 53.49 -8.39 34.39
CA ALA A 31 52.21 -7.70 34.44
C ALA A 31 51.13 -8.64 34.97
N ASN A 32 50.69 -8.44 36.20
CA ASN A 32 49.35 -8.82 36.69
C ASN A 32 49.14 -8.29 38.12
N GLN A 33 48.58 -7.08 38.22
CA GLN A 33 47.80 -6.66 39.39
C GLN A 33 47.02 -5.38 39.02
N ALA A 34 45.81 -5.55 38.49
CA ALA A 34 44.77 -4.55 38.54
C ALA A 34 43.73 -5.02 39.57
N PRO A 35 43.19 -4.14 40.42
CA PRO A 35 42.30 -4.56 41.49
C PRO A 35 40.92 -4.91 40.94
N ASP A 36 40.41 -6.08 41.30
CA ASP A 36 39.02 -6.51 41.10
C ASP A 36 38.06 -5.50 41.74
N ARG A 37 37.51 -4.60 40.93
CA ARG A 37 36.37 -3.79 41.34
C ARG A 37 35.12 -4.61 41.11
N ALA A 38 34.63 -5.27 42.17
CA ALA A 38 33.32 -5.91 42.18
C ALA A 38 32.27 -4.94 41.59
N PRO A 39 31.35 -5.40 40.73
CA PRO A 39 30.29 -4.54 40.23
C PRO A 39 29.55 -3.96 41.44
N THR A 40 29.37 -2.64 41.45
CA THR A 40 28.57 -1.98 42.49
C THR A 40 27.21 -2.66 42.57
N VAL A 41 26.66 -2.82 43.77
CA VAL A 41 25.34 -3.42 43.98
C VAL A 41 24.28 -2.78 43.06
N ALA A 42 24.42 -1.49 42.74
CA ALA A 42 23.58 -0.80 41.75
C ALA A 42 23.80 -1.23 40.28
N ALA A 43 25.04 -1.54 39.87
CA ALA A 43 25.33 -2.06 38.53
C ALA A 43 24.95 -3.55 38.41
N ALA A 44 25.18 -4.34 39.47
CA ALA A 44 24.71 -5.71 39.57
C ALA A 44 23.16 -5.77 39.60
N GLN A 45 22.50 -4.91 40.37
CA GLN A 45 21.04 -4.76 40.38
C GLN A 45 20.50 -4.20 39.07
N ALA A 46 21.18 -3.25 38.41
CA ALA A 46 20.77 -2.80 37.08
C ALA A 46 20.89 -3.92 36.04
N GLN A 47 21.90 -4.77 36.17
CA GLN A 47 22.16 -5.91 35.28
C GLN A 47 21.27 -7.11 35.61
N GLU A 48 20.80 -7.26 36.85
CA GLU A 48 19.85 -8.27 37.34
C GLU A 48 18.40 -7.86 37.05
N MET A 49 18.06 -6.58 37.19
CA MET A 49 16.78 -6.00 36.76
C MET A 49 16.65 -5.98 35.22
N ALA A 50 17.76 -5.90 34.49
CA ALA A 50 17.80 -6.14 33.05
C ALA A 50 17.69 -7.64 32.68
N ARG A 51 18.04 -8.54 33.61
CA ARG A 51 18.00 -10.00 33.43
C ARG A 51 16.63 -10.61 33.67
N GLU A 52 15.73 -9.91 34.36
CA GLU A 52 14.39 -10.38 34.73
C GLU A 52 13.28 -9.55 34.05
N ILE A 53 13.44 -9.22 32.77
CA ILE A 53 12.32 -8.68 31.97
C ILE A 53 11.80 -9.83 31.11
N ASP A 54 10.86 -10.62 31.66
CA ASP A 54 10.07 -11.53 30.82
C ASP A 54 9.38 -10.69 29.74
N PRO A 55 9.62 -10.93 28.44
CA PRO A 55 9.00 -10.15 27.36
C PRO A 55 7.48 -10.21 27.34
N ALA A 56 6.88 -11.24 27.94
CA ALA A 56 5.43 -11.30 28.13
C ALA A 56 4.94 -10.44 29.31
N ALA A 57 5.81 -10.11 30.26
CA ALA A 57 5.52 -9.26 31.42
C ALA A 57 5.96 -7.81 31.21
N GLY A 58 6.82 -7.51 30.23
CA GLY A 58 7.33 -6.17 29.91
C GLY A 58 6.26 -5.15 29.47
N ASP A 59 6.64 -3.86 29.42
CA ASP A 59 5.76 -2.78 28.95
C ASP A 59 5.63 -2.83 27.42
N LEU A 60 4.60 -3.52 26.95
CA LEU A 60 4.25 -3.63 25.54
C LEU A 60 3.39 -2.42 25.14
N LEU A 61 3.60 -1.90 23.93
CA LEU A 61 2.84 -0.74 23.43
C LEU A 61 1.32 -0.98 23.56
N GLY A 62 0.62 0.02 24.10
CA GLY A 62 -0.81 -0.06 24.39
C GLY A 62 -1.12 -0.67 25.76
N GLY A 63 -0.11 -0.90 26.60
CA GLY A 63 -0.25 -1.42 27.95
C GLY A 63 -0.40 -2.94 28.01
N ASN A 64 0.03 -3.49 29.15
CA ASN A 64 0.02 -4.92 29.47
C ASN A 64 -0.51 -5.14 30.91
N PRO A 65 -1.61 -5.90 31.12
CA PRO A 65 -2.53 -6.42 30.12
C PRO A 65 -3.50 -5.35 29.57
N PRO A 66 -4.08 -5.54 28.38
CA PRO A 66 -5.13 -4.67 27.85
C PRO A 66 -6.38 -4.68 28.76
N SER A 67 -7.02 -3.53 28.99
CA SER A 67 -8.18 -3.44 29.90
C SER A 67 -9.51 -3.69 29.20
N LYS A 68 -10.39 -4.40 29.91
CA LYS A 68 -11.75 -4.72 29.45
C LYS A 68 -12.61 -3.49 29.14
N ASN A 69 -12.43 -2.41 29.90
CA ASN A 69 -13.30 -1.23 29.80
C ASN A 69 -12.92 -0.29 28.64
N VAL A 70 -11.66 -0.33 28.20
CA VAL A 70 -11.14 0.61 27.19
C VAL A 70 -10.67 -0.13 25.94
N ASP A 71 -9.79 -1.13 26.08
CA ASP A 71 -9.19 -1.80 24.93
C ASP A 71 -10.19 -2.65 24.17
N LEU A 72 -11.09 -3.35 24.87
CA LEU A 72 -12.11 -4.20 24.24
C LEU A 72 -13.04 -3.43 23.30
N PRO A 73 -13.78 -2.38 23.73
CA PRO A 73 -14.69 -1.68 22.84
C PRO A 73 -13.95 -0.98 21.69
N VAL A 74 -12.79 -0.36 21.96
CA VAL A 74 -12.01 0.32 20.93
C VAL A 74 -11.49 -0.67 19.87
N THR A 75 -10.98 -1.83 20.30
CA THR A 75 -10.48 -2.85 19.36
C THR A 75 -11.61 -3.47 18.53
N ILE A 76 -12.81 -3.66 19.09
CA ILE A 76 -13.99 -4.13 18.33
C ILE A 76 -14.35 -3.14 17.22
N VAL A 77 -14.33 -1.82 17.50
CA VAL A 77 -14.60 -0.81 16.48
C VAL A 77 -13.57 -0.88 15.36
N PHE A 78 -12.27 -0.96 15.68
CA PHE A 78 -11.24 -1.11 14.66
C PHE A 78 -11.38 -2.42 13.86
N LEU A 79 -11.71 -3.53 14.51
CA LEU A 79 -11.98 -4.80 13.82
C LEU A 79 -13.06 -4.62 12.76
N LEU A 80 -14.20 -4.00 13.12
CA LEU A 80 -15.29 -3.75 12.18
C LEU A 80 -14.86 -2.82 11.02
N LEU A 81 -14.08 -1.78 11.32
CA LEU A 81 -13.57 -0.86 10.30
C LEU A 81 -12.60 -1.55 9.33
N PHE A 82 -11.69 -2.39 9.82
CA PHE A 82 -10.78 -3.15 8.96
C PHE A 82 -11.51 -4.21 8.15
N LEU A 83 -12.53 -4.89 8.70
CA LEU A 83 -13.37 -5.81 7.94
C LEU A 83 -14.15 -5.08 6.82
N LEU A 84 -14.67 -3.88 7.10
CA LEU A 84 -15.30 -3.03 6.09
C LEU A 84 -14.29 -2.58 5.02
N GLY A 85 -13.07 -2.22 5.42
CA GLY A 85 -11.96 -1.90 4.53
C GLY A 85 -11.60 -3.08 3.62
N ALA A 86 -11.45 -4.27 4.18
CA ALA A 86 -11.19 -5.51 3.46
C ALA A 86 -12.30 -5.77 2.43
N PHE A 87 -13.57 -5.72 2.86
CA PHE A 87 -14.73 -5.89 1.98
C PHE A 87 -14.74 -4.88 0.83
N THR A 88 -14.39 -3.63 1.09
CA THR A 88 -14.36 -2.56 0.08
C THR A 88 -13.27 -2.82 -0.95
N HIS A 89 -12.02 -3.07 -0.51
CA HIS A 89 -10.88 -3.28 -1.41
C HIS A 89 -11.02 -4.56 -2.23
N ILE A 90 -11.51 -5.67 -1.66
CA ILE A 90 -11.76 -6.89 -2.43
C ILE A 90 -12.90 -6.72 -3.43
N SER A 91 -13.94 -5.96 -3.07
CA SER A 91 -15.06 -5.66 -3.97
C SER A 91 -14.61 -4.82 -5.15
N ILE A 92 -13.78 -3.79 -4.92
CA ILE A 92 -13.17 -2.97 -5.96
C ILE A 92 -12.28 -3.84 -6.87
N TYR A 93 -11.39 -4.64 -6.29
CA TYR A 93 -10.50 -5.52 -7.05
C TYR A 93 -11.29 -6.49 -7.94
N ARG A 94 -12.29 -7.19 -7.39
CA ARG A 94 -13.13 -8.13 -8.16
C ARG A 94 -13.94 -7.43 -9.24
N ALA A 95 -14.51 -6.27 -8.98
CA ALA A 95 -15.26 -5.50 -9.97
C ALA A 95 -14.37 -5.04 -11.14
N ASN A 96 -13.14 -4.63 -10.85
CA ASN A 96 -12.18 -4.21 -11.87
C ASN A 96 -11.61 -5.41 -12.65
N ALA A 97 -11.31 -6.51 -11.98
CA ALA A 97 -10.84 -7.74 -12.62
C ALA A 97 -11.85 -8.30 -13.63
N LYS A 98 -13.16 -8.24 -13.30
CA LYS A 98 -14.25 -8.61 -14.24
C LYS A 98 -14.27 -7.76 -15.52
N ARG A 99 -13.68 -6.56 -15.48
CA ARG A 99 -13.58 -5.62 -16.62
C ARG A 99 -12.21 -5.66 -17.30
N GLY A 100 -11.35 -6.62 -16.95
CA GLY A 100 -9.98 -6.71 -17.49
C GLY A 100 -8.96 -5.76 -16.83
N HIS A 101 -9.37 -4.97 -15.83
CA HIS A 101 -8.50 -4.05 -15.10
C HIS A 101 -7.95 -4.71 -13.83
N LYS A 102 -6.78 -5.35 -13.93
CA LYS A 102 -6.13 -5.99 -12.77
C LYS A 102 -5.25 -4.97 -12.03
N PHE A 103 -5.73 -4.47 -10.90
CA PHE A 103 -4.98 -3.54 -10.05
C PHE A 103 -4.52 -4.23 -8.76
N LEU A 104 -3.34 -4.86 -8.81
CA LEU A 104 -2.78 -5.68 -7.73
C LEU A 104 -2.60 -4.93 -6.40
N LEU A 105 -2.42 -3.61 -6.43
CA LEU A 105 -2.27 -2.81 -5.19
C LEU A 105 -3.57 -2.77 -4.37
N SER A 106 -4.74 -2.95 -4.98
CA SER A 106 -6.01 -3.08 -4.23
C SER A 106 -6.11 -4.42 -3.51
N ASP A 107 -5.45 -5.46 -4.03
CA ASP A 107 -5.39 -6.78 -3.40
C ASP A 107 -4.48 -6.73 -2.15
N LEU A 108 -3.32 -6.06 -2.25
CA LEU A 108 -2.45 -5.81 -1.10
C LEU A 108 -3.14 -5.00 0.02
N MET A 109 -4.03 -4.07 -0.33
CA MET A 109 -4.83 -3.33 0.66
C MET A 109 -5.86 -4.23 1.36
N PHE A 110 -6.42 -5.22 0.66
CA PHE A 110 -7.26 -6.25 1.25
C PHE A 110 -6.45 -7.12 2.23
N ASP A 111 -5.28 -7.62 1.82
CA ASP A 111 -4.40 -8.43 2.67
C ASP A 111 -3.99 -7.68 3.94
N PHE A 112 -3.65 -6.40 3.80
CA PHE A 112 -3.36 -5.52 4.92
C PHE A 112 -4.52 -5.43 5.91
N CYS A 113 -5.75 -5.25 5.42
CA CYS A 113 -6.94 -5.21 6.27
C CYS A 113 -7.21 -6.55 6.97
N MET A 114 -6.93 -7.68 6.31
CA MET A 114 -7.04 -9.02 6.91
C MET A 114 -6.03 -9.22 8.04
N ILE A 115 -4.78 -8.82 7.83
CA ILE A 115 -3.76 -8.87 8.89
C ILE A 115 -4.18 -8.02 10.08
N ARG A 116 -4.68 -6.80 9.85
CA ARG A 116 -5.14 -5.91 10.93
C ARG A 116 -6.36 -6.45 11.68
N SER A 117 -7.23 -7.16 10.98
CA SER A 117 -8.35 -7.88 11.60
C SER A 117 -7.84 -8.99 12.54
N LEU A 118 -6.83 -9.76 12.11
CA LEU A 118 -6.17 -10.76 12.97
C LEU A 118 -5.50 -10.11 14.18
N THR A 119 -4.80 -8.98 14.01
CA THR A 119 -4.24 -8.21 15.13
C THR A 119 -5.32 -7.84 16.14
N CYS A 120 -6.48 -7.37 15.69
CA CYS A 120 -7.60 -7.02 16.56
C CYS A 120 -8.15 -8.27 17.30
N ILE A 121 -8.30 -9.40 16.62
CA ILE A 121 -8.78 -10.65 17.22
C ILE A 121 -7.84 -11.11 18.34
N PHE A 122 -6.53 -11.17 18.08
CA PHE A 122 -5.55 -11.56 19.10
C PHE A 122 -5.45 -10.53 20.24
N ARG A 123 -5.58 -9.24 19.93
CA ARG A 123 -5.63 -8.18 20.96
C ARG A 123 -6.87 -8.30 21.85
N ILE A 124 -8.03 -8.66 21.30
CA ILE A 124 -9.25 -8.97 22.07
C ILE A 124 -9.05 -10.25 22.90
N ALA A 125 -8.48 -11.31 22.32
CA ALA A 125 -8.20 -12.55 23.05
C ALA A 125 -7.27 -12.31 24.24
N TRP A 126 -6.28 -11.43 24.09
CA TRP A 126 -5.36 -11.02 25.15
C TRP A 126 -6.08 -10.30 26.31
N VAL A 127 -7.23 -9.65 26.09
CA VAL A 127 -8.04 -9.08 27.19
C VAL A 127 -8.59 -10.18 28.12
N PHE A 128 -8.90 -11.34 27.57
CA PHE A 128 -9.54 -12.44 28.30
C PHE A 128 -8.57 -13.52 28.76
N SER A 129 -7.40 -13.63 28.12
CA SER A 129 -6.43 -14.68 28.37
C SER A 129 -5.00 -14.15 28.31
N GLN A 130 -4.23 -14.40 29.37
CA GLN A 130 -2.82 -14.03 29.49
C GLN A 130 -1.88 -15.18 29.07
N LEU A 131 -2.37 -16.12 28.25
CA LEU A 131 -1.52 -17.17 27.71
C LEU A 131 -0.42 -16.54 26.85
N ARG A 132 0.84 -16.91 27.13
CA ARG A 132 2.04 -16.41 26.43
C ARG A 132 1.90 -16.46 24.91
N GLY A 133 1.31 -17.54 24.38
CA GLY A 133 1.05 -17.70 22.95
C GLY A 133 0.10 -16.65 22.37
N ILE A 134 -0.94 -16.23 23.10
CA ILE A 134 -1.88 -15.18 22.65
C ILE A 134 -1.17 -13.83 22.61
N ILE A 135 -0.37 -13.52 23.63
CA ILE A 135 0.44 -12.29 23.68
C ILE A 135 1.41 -12.25 22.51
N LEU A 136 2.14 -13.36 22.28
CA LEU A 136 3.07 -13.49 21.16
C LEU A 136 2.37 -13.30 19.81
N MET A 137 1.23 -13.96 19.58
CA MET A 137 0.47 -13.80 18.33
C MET A 137 -0.01 -12.36 18.13
N ALA A 138 -0.49 -11.70 19.19
CA ALA A 138 -0.86 -10.29 19.12
C ALA A 138 0.33 -9.41 18.70
N GLN A 139 1.52 -9.67 19.26
CA GLN A 139 2.74 -8.93 18.93
C GLN A 139 3.28 -9.23 17.53
N ILE A 140 3.14 -10.47 17.04
CA ILE A 140 3.52 -10.88 15.68
C ILE A 140 2.73 -10.08 14.65
N PHE A 141 1.39 -10.12 14.72
CA PHE A 141 0.55 -9.42 13.75
C PHE A 141 0.63 -7.90 13.91
N PHE A 142 0.85 -7.41 15.12
CA PHE A 142 1.10 -5.99 15.41
C PHE A 142 2.34 -5.46 14.69
N ASN A 143 3.48 -6.14 14.83
CA ASN A 143 4.75 -5.68 14.27
C ASN A 143 4.89 -6.00 12.78
N GLY A 144 4.37 -7.14 12.32
CA GLY A 144 4.50 -7.58 10.92
C GLY A 144 3.51 -6.91 9.96
N GLY A 145 2.31 -6.56 10.43
CA GLY A 145 1.21 -6.17 9.54
C GLY A 145 1.39 -4.84 8.80
N ALA A 146 2.13 -3.89 9.38
CA ALA A 146 2.32 -2.57 8.79
C ALA A 146 3.18 -2.57 7.51
N ALA A 147 4.05 -3.57 7.34
CA ALA A 147 5.02 -3.55 6.24
C ALA A 147 4.37 -3.73 4.86
N VAL A 148 3.21 -4.40 4.80
CA VAL A 148 2.47 -4.64 3.54
C VAL A 148 2.07 -3.34 2.86
N ILE A 149 1.57 -2.37 3.62
CA ILE A 149 1.13 -1.09 3.04
C ILE A 149 2.31 -0.19 2.61
N PHE A 150 3.53 -0.42 3.12
CA PHE A 150 4.72 0.27 2.63
C PHE A 150 4.99 -0.07 1.16
N VAL A 151 4.77 -1.33 0.76
CA VAL A 151 4.90 -1.79 -0.64
C VAL A 151 4.01 -0.97 -1.57
N VAL A 152 2.76 -0.73 -1.16
CA VAL A 152 1.81 0.07 -1.95
C VAL A 152 2.35 1.49 -2.17
N ASN A 153 2.87 2.14 -1.13
CA ASN A 153 3.43 3.48 -1.24
C ASN A 153 4.74 3.54 -2.03
N ILE A 154 5.58 2.51 -1.95
CA ILE A 154 6.79 2.38 -2.77
C ILE A 154 6.42 2.35 -4.25
N PHE A 155 5.40 1.57 -4.63
CA PHE A 155 4.92 1.54 -6.02
C PHE A 155 4.23 2.84 -6.45
N PHE A 156 3.50 3.51 -5.56
CA PHE A 156 2.95 4.83 -5.86
C PHE A 156 4.06 5.87 -6.12
N ALA A 157 5.08 5.89 -5.28
CA ALA A 157 6.24 6.76 -5.48
C ALA A 157 6.93 6.47 -6.81
N GLN A 158 7.17 5.19 -7.14
CA GLN A 158 7.76 4.80 -8.41
C GLN A 158 6.94 5.32 -9.62
N ARG A 159 5.60 5.16 -9.58
CA ARG A 159 4.71 5.64 -10.65
C ARG A 159 4.73 7.16 -10.77
N ILE A 160 4.77 7.88 -9.65
CA ILE A 160 4.89 9.34 -9.64
C ILE A 160 6.24 9.79 -10.21
N VAL A 161 7.35 9.16 -9.81
CA VAL A 161 8.69 9.47 -10.33
C VAL A 161 8.77 9.18 -11.83
N ARG A 162 8.23 8.05 -12.32
CA ARG A 162 8.14 7.74 -13.75
C ARG A 162 7.34 8.77 -14.55
N SER A 163 6.31 9.33 -13.94
CA SER A 163 5.51 10.39 -14.56
C SER A 163 6.25 11.73 -14.59
N MET A 164 6.89 12.14 -13.49
CA MET A 164 7.58 13.44 -13.39
C MET A 164 8.93 13.47 -14.11
N HIS A 165 9.68 12.38 -14.00
CA HIS A 165 11.04 12.25 -14.51
C HIS A 165 11.21 10.91 -15.23
N PRO A 166 10.68 10.75 -16.46
CA PRO A 166 10.71 9.47 -17.17
C PRO A 166 12.14 8.91 -17.33
N GLY A 167 13.14 9.75 -17.59
CA GLY A 167 14.54 9.30 -17.74
C GLY A 167 15.09 8.62 -16.48
N VAL A 168 14.77 9.14 -15.29
CA VAL A 168 15.20 8.55 -14.01
C VAL A 168 14.27 7.39 -13.62
N GLY A 169 12.95 7.59 -13.70
CA GLY A 169 11.96 6.62 -13.25
C GLY A 169 11.94 5.31 -14.04
N TRP A 170 12.36 5.35 -15.30
CA TRP A 170 12.51 4.15 -16.15
C TRP A 170 13.95 3.62 -16.21
N SER A 171 14.90 4.32 -15.57
CA SER A 171 16.26 3.80 -15.48
C SER A 171 16.28 2.45 -14.77
N VAL A 172 17.15 1.56 -15.24
CA VAL A 172 17.40 0.25 -14.62
C VAL A 172 17.72 0.36 -13.13
N PRO A 173 18.65 1.21 -12.66
CA PRO A 173 18.99 1.26 -11.23
C PRO A 173 17.81 1.68 -10.35
N PHE A 174 17.01 2.66 -10.77
CA PHE A 174 15.85 3.09 -10.00
C PHE A 174 14.74 2.02 -9.98
N SER A 175 14.45 1.42 -11.14
CA SER A 175 13.42 0.38 -11.25
C SER A 175 13.80 -0.88 -10.48
N LEU A 176 15.04 -1.33 -10.62
CA LEU A 176 15.58 -2.47 -9.89
C LEU A 176 15.63 -2.18 -8.39
N GLY A 177 16.11 -1.00 -7.98
CA GLY A 177 16.16 -0.59 -6.58
C GLY A 177 14.76 -0.56 -5.93
N THR A 178 13.75 -0.06 -6.65
CA THR A 178 12.36 -0.08 -6.18
C THR A 178 11.84 -1.51 -6.00
N VAL A 179 12.12 -2.40 -6.97
CA VAL A 179 11.68 -3.80 -6.92
C VAL A 179 12.40 -4.54 -5.79
N ILE A 180 13.71 -4.37 -5.64
CA ILE A 180 14.50 -4.93 -4.53
C ILE A 180 13.89 -4.47 -3.21
N LEU A 181 13.63 -3.17 -3.06
CA LEU A 181 13.05 -2.61 -1.85
C LEU A 181 11.67 -3.20 -1.55
N ALA A 182 10.77 -3.28 -2.53
CA ALA A 182 9.46 -3.91 -2.36
C ALA A 182 9.57 -5.41 -2.03
N SER A 183 10.48 -6.13 -2.69
CA SER A 183 10.72 -7.56 -2.49
C SER A 183 11.42 -7.89 -1.17
N SER A 184 12.03 -6.90 -0.51
CA SER A 184 12.64 -7.08 0.82
C SER A 184 11.61 -7.20 1.94
N VAL A 185 10.35 -6.82 1.69
CA VAL A 185 9.28 -6.82 2.70
C VAL A 185 8.98 -8.22 3.25
N PRO A 186 8.73 -9.27 2.44
CA PRO A 186 8.48 -10.60 2.98
C PRO A 186 9.64 -11.16 3.82
N PRO A 187 10.92 -11.10 3.39
CA PRO A 187 12.05 -11.51 4.23
C PRO A 187 12.13 -10.75 5.56
N VAL A 188 11.86 -9.44 5.57
CA VAL A 188 11.88 -8.62 6.80
C VAL A 188 10.73 -8.99 7.72
N ILE A 189 9.54 -9.28 7.18
CA ILE A 189 8.41 -9.80 7.97
C ILE A 189 8.80 -11.14 8.61
N VAL A 190 9.37 -12.08 7.85
CA VAL A 190 9.84 -13.37 8.38
C VAL A 190 10.89 -13.18 9.46
N LEU A 191 11.87 -12.30 9.24
CA LEU A 191 12.89 -11.96 10.23
C LEU A 191 12.26 -11.45 11.53
N GLN A 192 11.31 -10.51 11.44
CA GLN A 192 10.62 -9.95 12.60
C GLN A 192 9.82 -11.03 13.35
N ILE A 193 9.09 -11.90 12.64
CA ILE A 193 8.32 -12.99 13.23
C ILE A 193 9.23 -13.97 13.96
N THR A 194 10.31 -14.41 13.33
CA THR A 194 11.26 -15.35 13.94
C THR A 194 11.93 -14.71 15.15
N SER A 195 12.37 -13.45 15.03
CA SER A 195 13.07 -12.75 16.11
C SER A 195 12.16 -12.51 17.32
N ILE A 196 10.90 -12.10 17.11
CA ILE A 196 9.98 -11.95 18.25
C ILE A 196 9.62 -13.28 18.88
N SER A 197 9.50 -14.35 18.08
CA SER A 197 9.23 -15.69 18.59
C SER A 197 10.40 -16.20 19.43
N VAL A 198 11.64 -16.06 18.94
CA VAL A 198 12.85 -16.45 19.69
C VAL A 198 12.98 -15.62 20.96
N PHE A 199 12.73 -14.31 20.91
CA PHE A 199 12.75 -13.43 22.08
C PHE A 199 11.73 -13.88 23.13
N PHE A 200 10.49 -14.19 22.71
CA PHE A 200 9.47 -14.71 23.61
C PHE A 200 9.71 -16.15 24.07
N LEU A 201 10.42 -17.00 23.35
CA LEU A 201 10.59 -18.42 23.73
C LEU A 201 11.91 -18.70 24.46
N SER A 202 12.91 -17.82 24.35
CA SER A 202 14.26 -18.02 24.92
C SER A 202 14.43 -17.36 26.29
N THR A 203 13.52 -17.61 27.24
CA THR A 203 13.58 -17.02 28.59
C THR A 203 14.74 -17.56 29.44
N ASP A 204 15.28 -18.71 29.07
CA ASP A 204 16.35 -19.44 29.75
C ASP A 204 17.75 -19.16 29.17
N ASN A 205 17.82 -18.53 27.99
CA ASN A 205 19.07 -18.30 27.29
C ASN A 205 19.25 -16.81 26.90
N PRO A 206 20.01 -16.04 27.70
CA PRO A 206 20.17 -14.60 27.47
C PRO A 206 20.87 -14.28 26.15
N ASP A 207 21.86 -15.06 25.73
CA ASP A 207 22.60 -14.83 24.48
C ASP A 207 21.67 -14.93 23.26
N ARG A 208 20.76 -15.90 23.27
CA ARG A 208 19.75 -16.06 22.20
C ARG A 208 18.74 -14.91 22.20
N ALA A 209 18.33 -14.45 23.39
CA ALA A 209 17.42 -13.32 23.52
C ALA A 209 18.07 -12.02 23.01
N ASP A 210 19.35 -11.78 23.32
CA ASP A 210 20.10 -10.61 22.87
C ASP A 210 20.25 -10.57 21.34
N VAL A 211 20.56 -11.71 20.71
CA VAL A 211 20.59 -11.83 19.24
C VAL A 211 19.20 -11.54 18.66
N ALA A 212 18.14 -12.08 19.25
CA ALA A 212 16.78 -11.83 18.80
C ALA A 212 16.39 -10.34 18.89
N VAL A 213 16.76 -9.66 19.97
CA VAL A 213 16.55 -8.21 20.14
C VAL A 213 17.34 -7.41 19.10
N ALA A 214 18.60 -7.79 18.81
CA ALA A 214 19.40 -7.14 17.77
C ALA A 214 18.77 -7.29 16.37
N LEU A 215 18.23 -8.47 16.06
CA LEU A 215 17.50 -8.71 14.81
C LEU A 215 16.18 -7.92 14.75
N LEU A 216 15.44 -7.80 15.86
CA LEU A 216 14.24 -6.95 15.95
C LEU A 216 14.55 -5.47 15.71
N LYS A 217 15.66 -4.96 16.28
CA LYS A 217 16.14 -3.59 16.03
C LYS A 217 16.49 -3.41 14.56
N THR A 218 17.16 -4.39 13.96
CA THR A 218 17.54 -4.37 12.53
C THR A 218 16.30 -4.34 11.63
N GLY A 219 15.32 -5.21 11.84
CA GLY A 219 14.08 -5.24 11.05
C GLY A 219 13.23 -3.98 11.25
N SER A 220 13.21 -3.41 12.46
CA SER A 220 12.54 -2.13 12.75
C SER A 220 13.19 -0.95 12.02
N SER A 221 14.52 -0.89 11.99
CA SER A 221 15.27 0.10 11.21
C SER A 221 15.01 -0.03 9.71
N TRP A 222 14.94 -1.26 9.20
CA TRP A 222 14.60 -1.49 7.79
C TRP A 222 13.17 -1.04 7.45
N ASN A 223 12.20 -1.23 8.35
CA ASN A 223 10.86 -0.70 8.19
C ASN A 223 10.82 0.84 8.12
N ILE A 224 11.66 1.54 8.89
CA ILE A 224 11.82 3.00 8.77
C ILE A 224 12.35 3.38 7.39
N TRP A 225 13.32 2.63 6.87
CA TRP A 225 13.83 2.84 5.51
C TRP A 225 12.73 2.64 4.46
N LEU A 226 11.96 1.55 4.54
CA LEU A 226 10.85 1.24 3.64
C LEU A 226 9.78 2.33 3.61
N VAL A 227 9.36 2.83 4.77
CA VAL A 227 8.32 3.87 4.85
C VAL A 227 8.83 5.26 4.48
N SER A 228 10.13 5.51 4.62
CA SER A 228 10.75 6.79 4.27
C SER A 228 11.09 6.90 2.77
N PHE A 229 11.29 5.79 2.07
CA PHE A 229 11.62 5.81 0.64
C PHE A 229 10.59 6.55 -0.22
N PRO A 230 9.26 6.32 -0.10
CA PRO A 230 8.26 7.06 -0.86
C PRO A 230 8.38 8.58 -0.67
N PHE A 231 8.65 9.01 0.56
CA PHE A 231 8.89 10.42 0.87
C PHE A 231 10.11 10.96 0.16
N LEU A 232 11.25 10.29 0.31
CA LEU A 232 12.50 10.72 -0.28
C LEU A 232 12.38 10.79 -1.81
N ALA A 233 11.85 9.75 -2.43
CA ALA A 233 11.69 9.67 -3.89
C ALA A 233 10.77 10.77 -4.44
N ILE A 234 9.62 11.00 -3.81
CA ILE A 234 8.68 12.04 -4.23
C ILE A 234 9.25 13.45 -3.96
N PHE A 235 9.90 13.66 -2.81
CA PHE A 235 10.51 14.94 -2.46
C PHE A 235 11.62 15.33 -3.45
N LEU A 236 12.51 14.38 -3.80
CA LEU A 236 13.53 14.60 -4.83
C LEU A 236 12.89 14.89 -6.20
N ALA A 237 11.85 14.13 -6.58
CA ALA A 237 11.15 14.36 -7.84
C ALA A 237 10.48 15.74 -7.91
N CYS A 238 9.95 16.26 -6.80
CA CYS A 238 9.38 17.61 -6.74
C CYS A 238 10.43 18.72 -6.69
N SER A 239 11.63 18.44 -6.16
CA SER A 239 12.70 19.43 -6.00
C SER A 239 13.48 19.68 -7.29
N ILE A 240 13.51 18.70 -8.20
CA ILE A 240 14.22 18.80 -9.47
C ILE A 240 13.24 19.19 -10.58
N PRO A 241 13.49 20.26 -11.35
CA PRO A 241 12.68 20.60 -12.52
C PRO A 241 12.69 19.45 -13.53
N GLY A 242 11.52 18.91 -13.83
CA GLY A 242 11.33 17.81 -14.77
C GLY A 242 10.70 18.23 -16.09
N PRO A 243 10.69 17.34 -17.09
CA PRO A 243 9.87 17.50 -18.28
C PRO A 243 8.37 17.57 -17.94
N LYS A 244 7.53 17.86 -18.93
CA LYS A 244 6.06 17.82 -18.76
C LYS A 244 5.65 16.42 -18.26
N PRO A 245 4.98 16.30 -17.10
CA PRO A 245 4.70 14.99 -16.54
C PRO A 245 3.80 14.12 -17.43
N GLU A 246 4.18 12.85 -17.60
CA GLU A 246 3.39 11.88 -18.35
C GLU A 246 2.11 11.52 -17.59
N LYS A 247 0.96 11.58 -18.26
CA LYS A 247 -0.33 11.27 -17.62
C LYS A 247 -0.55 9.77 -17.60
N PHE A 248 -0.60 9.16 -16.43
CA PHE A 248 -1.11 7.80 -16.22
C PHE A 248 -2.44 7.84 -15.46
N GLY A 249 -3.20 6.75 -15.43
CA GLY A 249 -4.46 6.64 -14.70
C GLY A 249 -5.46 7.80 -14.94
N SER A 250 -6.37 7.98 -13.99
CA SER A 250 -7.24 9.16 -13.93
C SER A 250 -6.64 10.26 -13.05
N GLY A 251 -7.21 11.46 -13.12
CA GLY A 251 -6.95 12.55 -12.17
C GLY A 251 -5.65 13.32 -12.34
N ASN A 252 -5.49 14.35 -11.52
CA ASN A 252 -4.34 15.25 -11.53
C ASN A 252 -3.17 14.65 -10.75
N LEU A 253 -1.94 14.80 -11.26
CA LEU A 253 -0.73 14.33 -10.60
C LEU A 253 -0.58 14.87 -9.18
N ARG A 254 -0.98 16.13 -8.94
CA ARG A 254 -0.98 16.74 -7.59
C ARG A 254 -1.76 15.92 -6.58
N VAL A 255 -2.95 15.43 -6.94
CA VAL A 255 -3.78 14.61 -6.05
C VAL A 255 -3.07 13.29 -5.74
N LYS A 256 -2.43 12.68 -6.74
CA LYS A 256 -1.66 11.44 -6.57
C LYS A 256 -0.50 11.64 -5.59
N THR A 257 0.26 12.72 -5.80
CA THR A 257 1.39 13.09 -4.96
C THR A 257 0.94 13.39 -3.54
N SER A 258 -0.11 14.20 -3.35
CA SER A 258 -0.65 14.50 -2.02
C SER A 258 -1.15 13.25 -1.30
N LEU A 259 -1.85 12.35 -2.01
CA LEU A 259 -2.36 11.11 -1.43
C LEU A 259 -1.22 10.18 -0.99
N ALA A 260 -0.20 10.02 -1.83
CA ALA A 260 0.96 9.20 -1.53
C ALA A 260 1.80 9.78 -0.37
N MET A 261 2.01 11.11 -0.33
CA MET A 261 2.73 11.78 0.76
C MET A 261 1.96 11.72 2.07
N LEU A 262 0.65 11.97 2.07
CA LEU A 262 -0.18 11.90 3.26
C LEU A 262 -0.23 10.46 3.81
N GLY A 263 -0.40 9.48 2.92
CA GLY A 263 -0.36 8.07 3.29
C GLY A 263 0.99 7.67 3.89
N ALA A 264 2.10 8.10 3.26
CA ALA A 264 3.43 7.86 3.80
C ALA A 264 3.63 8.54 5.16
N ALA A 265 3.11 9.76 5.37
CA ALA A 265 3.24 10.51 6.64
C ALA A 265 2.63 9.75 7.81
N LEU A 266 1.36 9.36 7.65
CA LEU A 266 0.60 8.67 8.67
C LEU A 266 1.25 7.33 9.03
N LEU A 267 1.73 6.60 8.01
CA LEU A 267 2.41 5.32 8.20
C LEU A 267 3.81 5.47 8.83
N ALA A 268 4.54 6.53 8.47
CA ALA A 268 5.86 6.82 9.02
C ALA A 268 5.75 7.12 10.52
N THR A 269 4.77 7.90 10.96
CA THR A 269 4.55 8.16 12.39
C THR A 269 4.32 6.86 13.17
N GLY A 270 3.48 5.95 12.66
CA GLY A 270 3.26 4.64 13.28
C GLY A 270 4.52 3.77 13.31
N ALA A 271 5.33 3.80 12.26
CA ALA A 271 6.61 3.10 12.21
C ALA A 271 7.62 3.67 13.20
N THR A 272 7.72 4.99 13.33
CA THR A 272 8.63 5.66 14.28
C THR A 272 8.31 5.28 15.72
N VAL A 273 7.03 5.25 16.11
CA VAL A 273 6.63 4.83 17.48
C VAL A 273 7.01 3.38 17.74
N ARG A 274 6.77 2.46 16.79
CA ARG A 274 7.18 1.04 16.94
C ARG A 274 8.70 0.91 17.07
N THR A 275 9.45 1.58 16.21
CA THR A 275 10.91 1.56 16.26
C THR A 275 11.43 2.13 17.58
N TYR A 276 10.87 3.25 18.05
CA TYR A 276 11.22 3.78 19.37
C TYR A 276 11.00 2.73 20.46
N GLY A 277 9.85 2.05 20.44
CA GLY A 277 9.50 1.01 21.40
C GLY A 277 10.48 -0.18 21.40
N THR A 278 10.95 -0.58 20.22
CA THR A 278 11.96 -1.65 20.06
C THR A 278 13.34 -1.23 20.57
N PHE A 279 13.72 0.04 20.40
CA PHE A 279 15.03 0.53 20.79
C PHE A 279 15.12 0.91 22.27
N ASN A 280 14.00 1.27 22.89
CA ASN A 280 13.95 1.79 24.25
C ASN A 280 12.99 0.98 25.14
N PRO A 281 13.18 -0.33 25.31
CA PRO A 281 12.29 -1.14 26.13
C PRO A 281 12.17 -0.56 27.55
N ARG A 282 10.95 -0.50 28.08
CA ARG A 282 10.66 0.04 29.41
C ARG A 282 10.15 -1.05 30.35
N ALA A 283 10.46 -0.86 31.64
CA ALA A 283 9.86 -1.67 32.68
C ALA A 283 8.34 -1.43 32.74
N PRO A 284 7.54 -2.43 33.13
CA PRO A 284 6.09 -2.30 33.25
C PRO A 284 5.71 -1.12 34.15
N ASN A 285 4.64 -0.40 33.79
CA ASN A 285 4.12 0.75 34.55
C ASN A 285 5.12 1.91 34.68
N SER A 286 6.01 2.08 33.69
CA SER A 286 6.96 3.20 33.63
C SER A 286 6.30 4.60 33.63
N GLY A 287 5.00 4.67 33.33
CA GLY A 287 4.25 5.93 33.24
C GLY A 287 4.54 6.73 31.96
N ASP A 288 5.32 6.17 31.03
CA ASP A 288 5.64 6.82 29.77
C ASP A 288 4.40 6.93 28.88
N VAL A 289 4.09 8.15 28.47
CA VAL A 289 2.95 8.48 27.61
C VAL A 289 3.01 7.72 26.28
N LEU A 290 4.22 7.44 25.77
CA LEU A 290 4.40 6.79 24.47
C LEU A 290 3.97 5.32 24.47
N TYR A 291 4.05 4.64 25.62
CA TYR A 291 3.56 3.27 25.82
C TYR A 291 2.05 3.25 26.13
N GLY A 292 1.45 4.41 26.35
CA GLY A 292 0.04 4.58 26.64
C GLY A 292 -0.91 4.14 25.51
N LYS A 293 -2.13 3.79 25.93
CA LYS A 293 -3.20 3.29 25.04
C LYS A 293 -3.57 4.27 23.93
N ALA A 294 -3.62 5.57 24.24
CA ALA A 294 -3.97 6.61 23.28
C ALA A 294 -2.97 6.65 22.11
N VAL A 295 -1.68 6.69 22.41
CA VAL A 295 -0.62 6.69 21.39
C VAL A 295 -0.68 5.42 20.55
N PHE A 296 -0.89 4.27 21.19
CA PHE A 296 -1.06 3.00 20.50
C PHE A 296 -2.23 3.02 19.50
N TYR A 297 -3.47 3.28 19.93
CA TYR A 297 -4.62 3.24 19.00
C TYR A 297 -4.58 4.33 17.92
N VAL A 298 -4.02 5.50 18.22
CA VAL A 298 -3.88 6.58 17.23
C VAL A 298 -2.85 6.21 16.16
N THR A 299 -1.62 5.88 16.59
CA THR A 299 -0.50 5.70 15.66
C THR A 299 -0.50 4.34 14.97
N GLN A 300 -1.18 3.34 15.55
CA GLN A 300 -1.15 1.96 15.07
C GLN A 300 -2.43 1.48 14.41
N PHE A 301 -3.58 2.09 14.70
CA PHE A 301 -4.86 1.70 14.10
C PHE A 301 -5.52 2.86 13.37
N SER A 302 -5.62 4.04 14.00
CA SER A 302 -6.32 5.20 13.43
C SER A 302 -5.66 5.71 12.15
N PHE A 303 -4.35 5.91 12.18
CA PHE A 303 -3.61 6.34 10.98
C PHE A 303 -3.72 5.35 9.84
N GLU A 304 -3.68 4.06 10.13
CA GLU A 304 -3.76 3.03 9.12
C GLU A 304 -5.15 2.91 8.52
N ILE A 305 -6.21 2.95 9.34
CA ILE A 305 -7.58 2.93 8.82
C ILE A 305 -7.91 4.21 8.03
N ILE A 306 -7.34 5.36 8.42
CA ILE A 306 -7.44 6.59 7.63
C ILE A 306 -6.81 6.38 6.25
N VAL A 307 -5.62 5.77 6.16
CA VAL A 307 -4.98 5.47 4.86
C VAL A 307 -5.82 4.48 4.05
N VAL A 308 -6.32 3.41 4.67
CA VAL A 308 -7.22 2.43 4.01
C VAL A 308 -8.45 3.12 3.43
N ALA A 309 -9.09 3.98 4.21
CA ALA A 309 -10.28 4.74 3.80
C ALA A 309 -9.94 5.74 2.69
N LEU A 310 -8.88 6.53 2.85
CA LEU A 310 -8.42 7.48 1.84
C LEU A 310 -8.15 6.80 0.50
N TYR A 311 -7.53 5.62 0.52
CA TYR A 311 -7.20 4.89 -0.70
C TYR A 311 -8.46 4.33 -1.38
N ALA A 312 -9.42 3.83 -0.60
CA ALA A 312 -10.71 3.40 -1.13
C ALA A 312 -11.51 4.57 -1.73
N PHE A 313 -11.64 5.69 -1.00
CA PHE A 313 -12.40 6.87 -1.45
C PHE A 313 -11.76 7.57 -2.65
N ALA A 314 -10.44 7.72 -2.66
CA ALA A 314 -9.71 8.32 -3.77
C ALA A 314 -9.67 7.43 -5.02
N ARG A 315 -10.23 6.20 -4.94
CA ARG A 315 -10.24 5.23 -6.03
C ARG A 315 -8.85 5.03 -6.62
N ILE A 316 -7.91 4.65 -5.75
CA ILE A 316 -6.50 4.43 -6.13
C ILE A 316 -6.37 3.45 -7.30
N ASP A 317 -7.34 2.55 -7.45
CA ASP A 317 -7.47 1.61 -8.56
C ASP A 317 -7.56 2.29 -9.92
N LEU A 318 -8.23 3.44 -10.01
CA LEU A 318 -8.33 4.26 -11.22
C LEU A 318 -7.22 5.30 -11.28
N LEU A 319 -6.92 5.93 -10.14
CA LEU A 319 -5.99 7.04 -10.05
C LEU A 319 -4.56 6.62 -10.40
N PHE A 320 -4.14 5.44 -9.94
CA PHE A 320 -2.80 4.92 -10.17
C PHE A 320 -2.73 3.83 -11.24
N HIS A 321 -3.80 3.60 -12.01
CA HIS A 321 -3.78 2.60 -13.07
C HIS A 321 -2.66 2.87 -14.09
N VAL A 322 -1.91 1.83 -14.42
CA VAL A 322 -0.87 1.84 -15.45
C VAL A 322 -1.27 0.80 -16.50
N PRO A 323 -1.28 1.14 -17.80
CA PRO A 323 -1.54 0.18 -18.87
C PRO A 323 -0.65 -1.06 -18.78
N ASN A 324 -1.18 -2.22 -19.19
CA ASN A 324 -0.38 -3.44 -19.22
C ASN A 324 0.74 -3.30 -20.27
N GLY A 325 1.94 -3.76 -19.93
CA GLY A 325 3.08 -3.74 -20.86
C GLY A 325 3.90 -2.45 -20.88
N SER A 326 3.58 -1.44 -20.07
CA SER A 326 4.42 -0.23 -19.95
C SER A 326 5.81 -0.59 -19.41
N SER A 327 6.83 -0.43 -20.25
CA SER A 327 8.22 -0.80 -19.99
C SER A 327 9.22 0.33 -20.26
N LYS A 328 8.81 1.39 -20.95
CA LYS A 328 9.68 2.48 -21.41
C LYS A 328 9.04 3.87 -21.18
N PRO A 329 9.86 4.95 -21.17
CA PRO A 329 9.35 6.31 -21.23
C PRO A 329 8.36 6.51 -22.38
N GLY A 330 7.27 7.22 -22.15
CA GLY A 330 6.19 7.43 -23.12
C GLY A 330 5.06 6.40 -23.06
N ASP A 331 5.29 5.20 -22.52
CA ASP A 331 4.28 4.13 -22.49
C ASP A 331 3.06 4.48 -21.61
N TYR A 332 3.19 5.42 -20.66
CA TYR A 332 2.05 5.89 -19.86
C TYR A 332 1.04 6.69 -20.69
N SER A 333 1.51 7.33 -21.77
CA SER A 333 0.69 8.19 -22.64
C SER A 333 0.25 7.48 -23.93
N ALA A 334 0.90 6.38 -24.31
CA ALA A 334 0.69 5.68 -25.57
C ALA A 334 -0.75 5.15 -25.76
N ASP A 335 -1.40 4.67 -24.70
CA ASP A 335 -2.79 4.18 -24.79
C ASP A 335 -3.77 5.28 -25.24
N LYS A 336 -3.52 6.55 -24.84
CA LYS A 336 -4.35 7.67 -25.27
C LYS A 336 -3.99 8.17 -26.67
N ALA A 337 -2.74 8.04 -27.09
CA ALA A 337 -2.35 8.32 -28.46
C ALA A 337 -3.02 7.32 -29.42
N GLY A 338 -3.07 6.03 -29.08
CA GLY A 338 -3.76 5.00 -29.86
C GLY A 338 -5.28 5.16 -29.90
N ASP A 339 -5.92 5.61 -28.81
CA ASP A 339 -7.35 5.94 -28.81
C ASP A 339 -7.66 7.26 -29.54
N THR A 340 -6.78 8.25 -29.45
CA THR A 340 -6.92 9.52 -30.20
C THR A 340 -6.66 9.29 -31.68
N GLU A 341 -5.68 8.47 -32.03
CA GLU A 341 -5.39 8.02 -33.39
C GLU A 341 -6.54 7.16 -33.91
N LYS A 342 -7.07 6.18 -33.16
CA LYS A 342 -8.29 5.44 -33.58
C LYS A 342 -9.53 6.34 -33.71
N ALA A 343 -9.68 7.35 -32.86
CA ALA A 343 -10.76 8.34 -32.98
C ALA A 343 -10.53 9.32 -34.16
N MET A 344 -9.28 9.57 -34.52
CA MET A 344 -8.85 10.41 -35.65
C MET A 344 -8.79 9.62 -36.98
N VAL A 345 -8.67 8.29 -36.90
CA VAL A 345 -8.68 7.32 -38.00
C VAL A 345 -10.10 6.88 -38.33
N LEU A 346 -11.12 7.30 -37.56
CA LEU A 346 -12.50 7.19 -38.04
C LEU A 346 -12.63 8.07 -39.29
N SER A 347 -12.60 7.44 -40.46
CA SER A 347 -12.63 8.13 -41.74
C SER A 347 -13.92 8.95 -41.83
N ARG A 348 -13.89 10.08 -42.54
CA ARG A 348 -15.08 10.90 -42.83
C ARG A 348 -16.28 10.05 -43.32
N GLY A 349 -16.00 8.94 -44.02
CA GLY A 349 -16.99 7.95 -44.43
C GLY A 349 -17.63 7.24 -43.24
N GLU A 350 -16.85 6.69 -42.33
CA GLU A 350 -17.37 5.95 -41.17
C GLU A 350 -18.15 6.83 -40.18
N ILE A 351 -17.73 8.10 -40.00
CA ILE A 351 -18.50 9.08 -39.21
C ILE A 351 -19.85 9.37 -39.90
N ARG A 352 -19.85 9.52 -41.23
CA ARG A 352 -21.08 9.76 -42.02
C ARG A 352 -22.00 8.55 -41.97
N ASP A 353 -21.49 7.36 -42.17
CA ASP A 353 -22.26 6.12 -42.19
C ASP A 353 -22.94 5.87 -40.84
N LYS A 354 -22.24 6.14 -39.72
CA LYS A 354 -22.83 6.05 -38.38
C LYS A 354 -23.87 7.13 -38.08
N ILE A 355 -23.71 8.33 -38.64
CA ILE A 355 -24.72 9.39 -38.53
C ILE A 355 -25.96 9.03 -39.36
N GLU A 356 -25.78 8.46 -40.54
CA GLU A 356 -26.88 7.95 -41.39
C GLU A 356 -27.61 6.78 -40.71
N GLU A 357 -26.89 5.90 -40.00
CA GLU A 357 -27.46 4.77 -39.24
C GLU A 357 -28.38 5.23 -38.10
N THR A 358 -28.19 6.43 -37.53
CA THR A 358 -29.07 6.95 -36.46
C THR A 358 -30.47 7.33 -36.94
N GLY A 359 -30.74 7.38 -38.25
CA GLY A 359 -32.07 7.66 -38.82
C GLY A 359 -32.60 9.07 -38.54
N LEU A 360 -31.77 9.97 -38.02
CA LEU A 360 -32.12 11.36 -37.72
C LEU A 360 -31.91 12.22 -38.97
N HIS A 361 -32.85 13.11 -39.27
CA HIS A 361 -32.67 14.13 -40.31
C HIS A 361 -31.50 15.04 -39.94
N HIS A 362 -30.42 14.94 -40.72
CA HIS A 362 -29.18 15.65 -40.47
C HIS A 362 -28.66 16.30 -41.76
N GLN A 363 -27.99 17.44 -41.62
CA GLN A 363 -27.28 18.11 -42.72
C GLN A 363 -25.81 18.23 -42.35
N ILE A 364 -24.94 17.63 -43.17
CA ILE A 364 -23.48 17.71 -42.99
C ILE A 364 -23.00 19.01 -43.65
N LEU A 365 -22.50 19.94 -42.84
CA LEU A 365 -21.97 21.20 -43.31
C LEU A 365 -20.56 21.00 -43.87
N LYS A 366 -20.33 21.45 -45.10
CA LYS A 366 -18.98 21.56 -45.67
C LYS A 366 -18.42 22.92 -45.23
N PRO A 367 -17.33 22.97 -44.43
CA PRO A 367 -16.73 24.25 -44.07
C PRO A 367 -16.19 24.92 -45.35
N SER A 368 -16.61 26.14 -45.63
CA SER A 368 -16.14 26.92 -46.78
C SER A 368 -14.82 27.66 -46.52
N TYR A 369 -14.18 27.42 -45.36
CA TYR A 369 -12.95 28.11 -44.97
C TYR A 369 -11.83 27.14 -44.58
N THR A 370 -10.71 27.27 -45.27
CA THR A 370 -9.45 26.56 -45.02
C THR A 370 -8.77 27.20 -43.81
N SER A 371 -9.05 26.71 -42.60
CA SER A 371 -8.31 27.15 -41.40
C SER A 371 -7.04 26.30 -41.19
N SER A 372 -6.04 26.85 -40.51
CA SER A 372 -4.75 26.22 -40.18
C SER A 372 -4.85 24.86 -39.46
N PHE A 373 -6.05 24.44 -39.07
CA PHE A 373 -6.33 23.10 -38.54
C PHE A 373 -6.11 21.98 -39.59
N MET A 374 -6.23 22.28 -40.88
CA MET A 374 -6.02 21.32 -41.99
C MET A 374 -4.59 20.77 -42.10
N GLN A 375 -3.59 21.37 -41.45
CA GLN A 375 -2.20 20.88 -41.45
C GLN A 375 -1.98 19.64 -40.60
N THR A 376 -2.96 19.24 -39.78
CA THR A 376 -2.84 18.10 -38.86
C THR A 376 -3.55 16.83 -39.35
N GLY A 377 -4.17 16.84 -40.53
CA GLY A 377 -4.86 15.66 -41.09
C GLY A 377 -6.18 15.29 -40.41
N ALA A 378 -6.61 15.98 -39.35
CA ALA A 378 -7.94 15.85 -38.77
C ALA A 378 -8.85 16.97 -39.33
N GLU A 379 -9.78 16.63 -40.21
CA GLU A 379 -10.85 17.57 -40.60
C GLU A 379 -12.05 17.40 -39.66
N PRO A 380 -12.52 18.46 -38.97
CA PRO A 380 -13.71 18.37 -38.13
C PRO A 380 -14.97 18.29 -39.02
N VAL A 381 -15.80 17.27 -38.80
CA VAL A 381 -17.11 17.10 -39.46
C VAL A 381 -18.19 17.80 -38.62
N PHE A 382 -18.85 18.80 -39.20
CA PHE A 382 -19.98 19.48 -38.56
C PHE A 382 -21.29 18.93 -39.11
N ALA A 383 -22.14 18.37 -38.25
CA ALA A 383 -23.48 17.89 -38.59
C ALA A 383 -24.54 18.62 -37.76
N VAL A 384 -25.58 19.13 -38.43
CA VAL A 384 -26.74 19.76 -37.78
C VAL A 384 -27.88 18.76 -37.78
N PHE A 385 -28.44 18.46 -36.60
CA PHE A 385 -29.57 17.53 -36.44
C PHE A 385 -30.85 18.33 -36.19
N TYR A 386 -31.93 17.98 -36.90
CA TYR A 386 -33.24 18.64 -36.76
C TYR A 386 -34.20 17.76 -35.95
N PRO A 387 -34.61 18.18 -34.74
CA PRO A 387 -35.62 17.47 -33.97
C PRO A 387 -37.02 17.88 -34.47
N SER A 388 -37.67 16.97 -35.20
CA SER A 388 -39.05 17.05 -35.75
C SER A 388 -39.22 17.73 -37.11
N ALA A 389 -39.85 16.98 -38.02
CA ALA A 389 -40.39 17.48 -39.27
C ALA A 389 -41.59 18.40 -39.01
N PRO A 390 -41.73 19.45 -39.83
CA PRO A 390 -42.93 19.53 -40.64
C PRO A 390 -42.57 19.65 -42.13
N ASP A 391 -43.29 18.88 -42.95
CA ASP A 391 -43.38 18.87 -44.41
C ASP A 391 -42.16 19.34 -45.23
N ALA A 392 -41.51 18.34 -45.84
CA ALA A 392 -40.33 18.46 -46.70
C ALA A 392 -40.44 19.51 -47.83
N ALA A 393 -41.65 19.93 -48.20
CA ALA A 393 -41.90 20.96 -49.20
C ALA A 393 -41.60 22.39 -48.72
N SER A 394 -41.77 22.69 -47.43
CA SER A 394 -41.55 24.05 -46.89
C SER A 394 -40.07 24.37 -46.61
N LEU A 395 -39.23 23.34 -46.41
CA LEU A 395 -37.81 23.51 -46.05
C LEU A 395 -36.88 23.60 -47.26
N MET A 396 -37.25 23.05 -48.41
CA MET A 396 -36.47 23.24 -49.65
C MET A 396 -36.43 24.73 -50.06
N GLY A 397 -37.52 25.48 -49.89
CA GLY A 397 -37.57 26.91 -50.21
C GLY A 397 -36.68 27.77 -49.31
N VAL A 398 -36.53 27.41 -48.04
CA VAL A 398 -35.68 28.14 -47.08
C VAL A 398 -34.21 27.78 -47.24
N ALA A 399 -33.91 26.50 -47.54
CA ALA A 399 -32.55 26.02 -47.75
C ALA A 399 -31.93 26.54 -49.06
N GLN A 400 -32.71 26.69 -50.13
CA GLN A 400 -32.22 27.24 -51.40
C GLN A 400 -31.87 28.73 -51.28
N GLY A 401 -32.61 29.51 -50.47
CA GLY A 401 -32.33 30.92 -50.22
C GLY A 401 -31.16 31.19 -49.27
N MET A 402 -30.87 30.28 -48.34
CA MET A 402 -29.77 30.45 -47.37
C MET A 402 -28.39 30.04 -47.90
N ALA A 403 -28.32 29.23 -48.96
CA ALA A 403 -27.07 28.85 -49.60
C ALA A 403 -26.41 30.00 -50.39
N ASP A 404 -27.20 30.98 -50.85
CA ASP A 404 -26.72 32.08 -51.69
C ASP A 404 -26.20 33.30 -50.88
N GLU A 405 -26.59 33.47 -49.61
CA GLU A 405 -26.26 34.70 -48.84
C GLU A 405 -25.28 34.54 -47.67
N GLY A 406 -24.81 33.33 -47.35
CA GLY A 406 -23.71 33.13 -46.38
C GLY A 406 -23.95 33.72 -44.97
N LYS A 407 -25.20 33.99 -44.56
CA LYS A 407 -25.54 34.53 -43.23
C LYS A 407 -26.17 33.45 -42.35
N LEU A 408 -25.59 33.26 -41.17
CA LEU A 408 -26.14 32.43 -40.10
C LEU A 408 -27.48 33.04 -39.61
N PRO A 409 -28.46 32.21 -39.23
CA PRO A 409 -29.71 32.71 -38.66
C PRO A 409 -29.44 33.48 -37.35
N PRO A 410 -30.24 34.53 -37.06
CA PRO A 410 -30.08 35.29 -35.83
C PRO A 410 -30.28 34.39 -34.61
N ARG A 411 -29.37 34.52 -33.65
CA ARG A 411 -29.41 33.83 -32.36
C ARG A 411 -30.78 34.07 -31.71
N PRO A 412 -31.52 33.02 -31.28
CA PRO A 412 -32.73 33.22 -30.50
C PRO A 412 -32.41 34.07 -29.27
N ALA A 413 -33.15 35.16 -29.08
CA ALA A 413 -32.91 36.13 -28.01
C ALA A 413 -33.22 35.59 -26.60
N ASP A 414 -33.85 34.42 -26.50
CA ASP A 414 -34.23 33.84 -25.22
C ASP A 414 -33.09 33.01 -24.63
N LYS A 415 -32.26 33.68 -23.83
CA LYS A 415 -31.41 33.00 -22.84
C LYS A 415 -32.31 32.28 -21.84
N VAL A 416 -32.56 31.00 -22.07
CA VAL A 416 -33.14 30.12 -21.04
C VAL A 416 -32.10 29.96 -19.94
N SER A 417 -32.27 30.73 -18.87
CA SER A 417 -31.49 30.61 -17.64
C SER A 417 -31.60 29.18 -17.11
N ARG A 418 -30.46 28.58 -16.76
CA ARG A 418 -30.28 27.20 -16.29
C ARG A 418 -31.25 26.78 -15.16
N ARG A 419 -31.86 27.73 -14.45
CA ARG A 419 -32.88 27.48 -13.42
C ARG A 419 -34.26 27.12 -13.98
N LYS A 420 -34.66 27.62 -15.16
CA LYS A 420 -35.97 27.30 -15.76
C LYS A 420 -36.05 25.84 -16.20
N SER A 421 -34.99 25.31 -16.80
CA SER A 421 -34.89 23.90 -17.23
C SER A 421 -35.02 22.90 -16.06
N VAL A 422 -34.51 23.24 -14.88
CA VAL A 422 -34.59 22.37 -13.69
C VAL A 422 -36.01 22.36 -13.12
N VAL A 423 -36.68 23.52 -13.04
CA VAL A 423 -38.07 23.61 -12.55
C VAL A 423 -39.05 22.88 -13.46
N GLU A 424 -38.78 22.88 -14.77
CA GLU A 424 -39.60 22.19 -15.77
C GLU A 424 -39.41 20.67 -15.73
N ALA A 425 -38.18 20.20 -15.47
CA ALA A 425 -37.88 18.78 -15.25
C ALA A 425 -38.51 18.21 -13.95
N PHE A 426 -38.72 19.04 -12.93
CA PHE A 426 -39.42 18.63 -11.71
C PHE A 426 -40.94 18.64 -11.84
N ARG A 427 -41.52 19.38 -12.80
CA ARG A 427 -42.97 19.34 -13.05
C ARG A 427 -43.40 18.09 -13.83
N SER A 428 -42.55 17.57 -14.71
CA SER A 428 -42.90 16.40 -15.54
C SER A 428 -42.96 15.07 -14.79
N THR A 429 -42.50 15.01 -13.54
CA THR A 429 -42.49 13.80 -12.70
C THR A 429 -43.71 13.65 -11.78
N SER A 430 -44.71 14.54 -11.88
CA SER A 430 -45.88 14.55 -10.96
C SER A 430 -47.25 14.26 -11.58
N SER A 431 -47.32 13.65 -12.78
CA SER A 431 -48.60 13.14 -13.30
C SER A 431 -48.57 11.64 -13.54
N ALA A 432 -49.59 11.00 -12.98
CA ALA A 432 -49.69 9.59 -12.65
C ALA A 432 -49.96 8.67 -13.84
N SER A 433 -49.56 7.41 -13.64
CA SER A 433 -50.38 6.19 -13.82
C SER A 433 -51.39 6.17 -14.96
N ARG A 434 -51.10 5.39 -16.01
CA ARG A 434 -52.06 4.51 -16.69
C ARG A 434 -51.33 3.48 -17.54
N ARG A 435 -51.50 2.19 -17.21
CA ARG A 435 -51.15 1.06 -18.08
C ARG A 435 -51.98 1.13 -19.37
N PRO A 436 -51.39 0.93 -20.57
CA PRO A 436 -52.18 0.57 -21.75
C PRO A 436 -52.38 -0.94 -21.85
N ALA A 437 -53.55 -1.30 -22.34
CA ALA A 437 -54.05 -2.64 -22.52
C ALA A 437 -53.33 -3.42 -23.63
N GLN A 438 -53.41 -4.73 -23.48
CA GLN A 438 -52.92 -5.77 -24.37
C GLN A 438 -53.74 -5.80 -25.67
N GLY A 439 -53.06 -5.75 -26.82
CA GLY A 439 -53.59 -6.22 -28.11
C GLY A 439 -54.06 -5.14 -29.09
N GLN A 440 -53.16 -4.68 -29.96
CA GLN A 440 -53.45 -4.44 -31.37
C GLN A 440 -52.15 -4.03 -32.05
N TYR A 441 -51.66 -4.87 -32.96
CA TYR A 441 -50.94 -4.60 -34.22
C TYR A 441 -50.30 -5.94 -34.63
N GLY A 442 -50.95 -6.60 -35.58
CA GLY A 442 -50.48 -7.86 -36.15
C GLY A 442 -49.23 -7.64 -36.99
N LEU A 443 -48.18 -8.39 -36.67
CA LEU A 443 -47.01 -8.61 -37.53
C LEU A 443 -46.90 -10.12 -37.76
N PRO A 444 -46.63 -10.59 -38.99
CA PRO A 444 -46.46 -12.01 -39.26
C PRO A 444 -45.22 -12.56 -38.53
N ALA A 445 -45.36 -13.77 -37.99
CA ALA A 445 -44.32 -14.45 -37.22
C ALA A 445 -43.04 -14.66 -38.05
N GLN A 446 -41.90 -14.13 -37.59
CA GLN A 446 -40.60 -14.51 -38.13
C GLN A 446 -40.20 -15.92 -37.67
N PRO A 447 -39.63 -16.76 -38.55
CA PRO A 447 -39.20 -18.11 -38.18
C PRO A 447 -38.01 -18.07 -37.21
N ARG A 448 -38.08 -18.90 -36.17
CA ARG A 448 -36.99 -19.09 -35.19
C ARG A 448 -35.71 -19.58 -35.89
N PRO A 449 -34.53 -19.04 -35.55
CA PRO A 449 -33.27 -19.64 -35.96
C PRO A 449 -33.08 -21.01 -35.29
N PRO A 450 -32.45 -21.99 -35.97
CA PRO A 450 -32.26 -23.33 -35.45
C PRO A 450 -31.34 -23.34 -34.23
N ARG A 451 -31.73 -24.13 -33.24
CA ARG A 451 -30.99 -24.36 -31.99
C ARG A 451 -29.71 -25.16 -32.29
N PRO A 452 -28.53 -24.76 -31.79
CA PRO A 452 -27.33 -25.58 -31.93
C PRO A 452 -27.47 -26.90 -31.14
N PRO A 453 -26.85 -28.00 -31.62
CA PRO A 453 -27.06 -29.33 -31.07
C PRO A 453 -26.50 -29.45 -29.64
N ARG A 454 -27.32 -30.06 -28.76
CA ARG A 454 -26.90 -30.56 -27.45
C ARG A 454 -25.98 -31.76 -27.66
N THR A 455 -24.71 -31.63 -27.30
CA THR A 455 -23.88 -32.79 -26.99
C THR A 455 -24.28 -33.32 -25.61
N THR A 456 -25.17 -34.30 -25.63
CA THR A 456 -25.29 -35.30 -24.56
C THR A 456 -24.24 -36.37 -24.82
N GLN A 457 -23.26 -36.52 -23.93
CA GLN A 457 -22.82 -37.86 -23.57
C GLN A 457 -22.44 -37.90 -22.09
N SER A 458 -23.17 -38.77 -21.42
CA SER A 458 -23.15 -39.12 -20.02
C SER A 458 -22.43 -40.45 -19.90
N MET A 459 -21.63 -40.58 -18.84
CA MET A 459 -21.44 -41.79 -18.02
C MET A 459 -20.83 -43.08 -18.61
N TYR A 460 -19.92 -43.62 -17.79
CA TYR A 460 -19.64 -45.04 -17.51
C TYR A 460 -19.13 -45.93 -18.66
N ARG A 461 -17.88 -46.42 -18.52
CA ARG A 461 -17.53 -47.85 -18.36
C ARG A 461 -16.00 -48.03 -18.45
N THR A 462 -15.36 -48.49 -17.37
CA THR A 462 -14.85 -49.86 -17.12
C THR A 462 -13.62 -50.24 -17.94
N SER A 463 -12.58 -50.62 -17.18
CA SER A 463 -11.43 -51.44 -17.57
C SER A 463 -11.85 -52.76 -18.23
N PRO A 464 -10.95 -53.41 -18.95
CA PRO A 464 -10.83 -54.87 -18.92
C PRO A 464 -9.40 -55.34 -18.63
N ASP A 465 -9.28 -56.10 -17.54
CA ASP A 465 -8.60 -57.38 -17.29
C ASP A 465 -7.58 -57.92 -18.32
N ASP A 466 -6.39 -58.30 -17.82
CA ASP A 466 -5.91 -59.70 -17.59
C ASP A 466 -4.37 -59.66 -17.35
N ALA A 467 -3.71 -60.42 -16.47
CA ALA A 467 -4.10 -61.53 -15.60
C ALA A 467 -3.02 -61.78 -14.52
N GLY A 468 -3.47 -62.24 -13.35
CA GLY A 468 -2.81 -63.19 -12.44
C GLY A 468 -1.61 -62.72 -11.60
N ASP A 469 -1.35 -63.19 -10.39
CA ASP A 469 -1.96 -64.15 -9.46
C ASP A 469 -0.95 -64.16 -8.28
N VAL A 470 -1.26 -63.93 -6.99
CA VAL A 470 -1.49 -64.96 -5.95
C VAL A 470 -1.11 -64.35 -4.58
N SER A 471 -2.09 -64.37 -3.65
CA SER A 471 -2.03 -64.80 -2.24
C SER A 471 -1.03 -64.22 -1.20
N THR A 472 -1.65 -63.65 -0.15
CA THR A 472 -1.44 -63.92 1.30
C THR A 472 -0.05 -63.74 1.94
N THR A 473 0.02 -62.86 2.95
CA THR A 473 0.15 -63.19 4.40
C THR A 473 0.75 -62.00 5.18
N ALA A 474 0.13 -61.65 6.31
CA ALA A 474 0.81 -61.05 7.46
C ALA A 474 1.18 -62.21 8.42
N PRO A 475 1.83 -62.01 9.59
CA PRO A 475 2.62 -60.89 10.14
C PRO A 475 3.97 -61.39 10.78
N GLN A 476 4.65 -60.51 11.53
CA GLN A 476 5.52 -60.75 12.71
C GLN A 476 7.06 -60.60 12.59
N ASN A 477 7.55 -59.81 13.57
CA ASN A 477 8.77 -59.91 14.38
C ASN A 477 10.17 -59.88 13.74
N GLU A 478 10.98 -58.92 14.21
CA GLU A 478 12.24 -59.10 14.98
C GLU A 478 13.10 -57.82 14.84
N THR A 479 13.26 -57.00 15.88
CA THR A 479 14.43 -56.92 16.80
C THR A 479 15.81 -56.77 16.15
N GLY A 480 16.50 -55.68 16.49
CA GLY A 480 17.95 -55.45 16.29
C GLY A 480 18.24 -53.95 16.09
N ARG A 481 18.42 -53.13 17.12
CA ARG A 481 19.60 -52.96 17.99
C ARG A 481 20.86 -52.42 17.26
N ALA A 482 21.10 -51.13 17.50
CA ALA A 482 22.38 -50.46 17.82
C ALA A 482 23.44 -50.15 16.74
N GLN A 483 23.98 -48.92 16.89
CA GLN A 483 25.30 -48.37 16.46
C GLN A 483 25.44 -48.15 14.94
N PHE A 484 25.74 -46.95 14.41
CA PHE A 484 26.58 -45.82 14.86
C PHE A 484 25.93 -44.46 14.61
#